data_AF-A0AAN0W4A3-F1
#
_entry.id   AF-A0AAN0W4A3-F1
#
_cell.length_a   1.000
_cell.length_b   1.000
_cell.length_c   1.000
_cell.angle_alpha   90.00
_cell.angle_beta   90.00
_cell.angle_gamma   90.00
#
_symmetry.space_group_name_H-M   'P 1'
#
loop_
_entity.id
_entity.type
_entity.pdbx_description
1 polymer ?
#
loop_
_entity_poly.entity_id
_entity_poly.type
_entity_poly.pdbx_seq_one_letter_code
_entity_poly.pdbx_strand_id
1 'polypeptide(L)'
;MFKKITTLITCGAIAFSLTACESQEKTTAEATTPKQEETKPSQKEINESFKKEAVKGDFVEFNSDNPPTDKKVFFEGKIDKLLSAVEKELKTSDYFMLKTEENGGIGVFKVLNADIDNTNKEHFKEGDTVRVYGKFMEKDALTGMPTIASPLIERVQ
;
A
#
# COMPACT_ATOMS: atom_id res chain seq x y z
N MET A 1 39.51 19.16 14.04
CA MET A 1 39.84 19.36 15.48
C MET A 1 38.86 18.53 16.30
N PHE A 2 39.25 17.33 16.73
CA PHE A 2 38.42 16.46 17.57
C PHE A 2 38.86 16.59 19.02
N LYS A 3 38.01 17.18 19.86
CA LYS A 3 38.23 17.24 21.30
C LYS A 3 37.58 16.02 21.98
N LYS A 4 38.42 15.27 22.69
CA LYS A 4 38.08 14.17 23.59
C LYS A 4 37.36 14.70 24.82
N ILE A 5 36.36 13.99 25.33
CA ILE A 5 36.02 13.98 26.76
C ILE A 5 35.77 12.53 27.18
N THR A 6 36.51 12.11 28.19
CA THR A 6 36.48 10.82 28.88
C THR A 6 36.21 11.10 30.36
N THR A 7 35.64 10.12 31.09
CA THR A 7 35.58 9.91 32.56
C THR A 7 34.12 9.74 33.03
N LEU A 8 33.57 8.60 33.47
CA LEU A 8 33.87 7.44 34.36
C LEU A 8 33.19 7.50 35.76
N ILE A 9 32.49 6.38 36.07
CA ILE A 9 32.24 5.70 37.38
C ILE A 9 31.21 6.37 38.32
N THR A 10 30.16 5.70 38.84
CA THR A 10 30.23 4.76 40.00
C THR A 10 28.94 3.93 40.18
N CYS A 11 29.01 2.61 39.97
CA CYS A 11 28.87 1.50 40.94
C CYS A 11 27.72 1.55 41.96
N GLY A 12 26.81 0.59 41.82
CA GLY A 12 26.02 0.01 42.92
C GLY A 12 25.92 -1.50 42.70
N ALA A 13 26.76 -2.26 43.40
CA ALA A 13 26.75 -3.72 43.46
C ALA A 13 26.10 -4.19 44.76
N ILE A 14 25.36 -5.31 44.71
CA ILE A 14 25.16 -6.34 45.77
C ILE A 14 24.47 -7.51 45.01
N ALA A 15 25.17 -8.55 44.57
CA ALA A 15 25.76 -9.71 45.28
C ALA A 15 24.82 -10.92 45.37
N PHE A 16 25.18 -11.91 44.54
CA PHE A 16 24.99 -13.36 44.57
C PHE A 16 24.27 -14.03 45.75
N SER A 17 23.40 -14.98 45.38
CA SER A 17 23.37 -16.30 46.01
C SER A 17 23.12 -17.37 44.95
N LEU A 18 24.15 -18.14 44.61
CA LEU A 18 24.04 -19.41 43.92
C LEU A 18 23.50 -20.45 44.91
N THR A 19 22.44 -21.16 44.53
CA THR A 19 22.14 -22.45 45.13
C THR A 19 21.86 -23.42 43.99
N ALA A 20 22.82 -24.32 43.74
CA ALA A 20 22.64 -25.50 42.93
C ALA A 20 22.18 -26.63 43.85
N CYS A 21 20.99 -27.19 43.58
CA CYS A 21 20.51 -28.50 44.00
C CYS A 21 19.57 -28.94 42.86
N GLU A 22 20.00 -29.87 42.01
CA GLU A 22 19.80 -31.32 42.16
C GLU A 22 18.35 -31.76 41.89
N SER A 23 18.22 -32.64 40.89
CA SER A 23 17.04 -33.30 40.33
C SER A 23 15.71 -33.25 41.10
N GLN A 24 14.65 -32.77 40.44
CA GLN A 24 13.40 -33.55 40.30
C GLN A 24 12.42 -32.92 39.29
N GLU A 25 11.89 -33.83 38.47
CA GLU A 25 10.84 -33.70 37.46
C GLU A 25 9.62 -32.90 37.95
N LYS A 26 9.23 -31.85 37.22
CA LYS A 26 7.85 -31.33 37.26
C LYS A 26 7.50 -30.59 35.96
N THR A 27 6.63 -31.25 35.22
CA THR A 27 5.81 -30.77 34.10
C THR A 27 5.48 -29.29 34.24
N THR A 28 6.15 -28.45 33.46
CA THR A 28 5.69 -27.08 33.20
C THR A 28 4.91 -27.14 31.91
N ALA A 29 3.59 -27.05 32.02
CA ALA A 29 2.73 -26.84 30.87
C ALA A 29 3.22 -25.58 30.15
N GLU A 30 3.79 -25.76 28.96
CA GLU A 30 3.98 -24.67 28.02
C GLU A 30 2.58 -24.10 27.76
N ALA A 31 2.32 -22.91 28.31
CA ALA A 31 1.27 -22.06 27.82
C ALA A 31 1.68 -21.68 26.38
N THR A 32 1.30 -22.53 25.43
CA THR A 32 1.35 -22.21 24.00
C THR A 32 0.32 -21.11 23.81
N THR A 33 0.73 -19.86 23.95
CA THR A 33 -0.05 -18.73 23.45
C THR A 33 -0.29 -19.02 21.97
N PRO A 34 -1.53 -19.22 21.52
CA PRO A 34 -1.77 -19.48 20.10
C PRO A 34 -1.26 -18.24 19.37
N LYS A 35 -0.23 -18.41 18.55
CA LYS A 35 0.15 -17.42 17.57
C LYS A 35 -1.07 -17.27 16.67
N GLN A 36 -1.86 -16.23 16.91
CA GLN A 36 -2.98 -15.87 16.06
C GLN A 36 -2.39 -15.62 14.68
N GLU A 37 -2.52 -16.58 13.78
CA GLU A 37 -2.21 -16.38 12.37
C GLU A 37 -3.20 -15.34 11.87
N GLU A 38 -2.74 -14.09 11.77
CA GLU A 38 -3.46 -13.06 11.01
C GLU A 38 -3.59 -13.56 9.58
N THR A 39 -4.79 -14.05 9.26
CA THR A 39 -5.13 -14.51 7.94
C THR A 39 -5.19 -13.28 7.05
N LYS A 40 -4.32 -13.22 6.04
CA LYS A 40 -4.36 -12.14 5.05
C LYS A 40 -5.71 -12.19 4.31
N PRO A 41 -6.37 -11.03 4.08
CA PRO A 41 -7.62 -11.00 3.33
C PRO A 41 -7.39 -11.49 1.90
N SER A 42 -8.40 -12.16 1.35
CA SER A 42 -8.47 -12.52 -0.06
C SER A 42 -8.67 -11.28 -0.95
N GLN A 43 -8.31 -11.37 -2.23
CA GLN A 43 -8.52 -10.28 -3.19
C GLN A 43 -9.99 -9.89 -3.30
N LYS A 44 -10.91 -10.86 -3.20
CA LYS A 44 -12.35 -10.60 -3.18
C LYS A 44 -12.76 -9.73 -1.99
N GLU A 45 -12.26 -10.02 -0.79
CA GLU A 45 -12.55 -9.21 0.41
C GLU A 45 -11.96 -7.80 0.30
N ILE A 46 -10.76 -7.67 -0.28
CA ILE A 46 -10.16 -6.36 -0.59
C ILE A 46 -11.07 -5.58 -1.54
N ASN A 47 -11.50 -6.19 -2.65
CA ASN A 47 -12.35 -5.55 -3.65
C ASN A 47 -13.69 -5.09 -3.06
N GLU A 48 -14.37 -5.95 -2.28
CA GLU A 48 -15.62 -5.59 -1.62
C GLU A 48 -15.46 -4.46 -0.60
N SER A 49 -14.36 -4.46 0.17
CA SER A 49 -14.05 -3.36 1.08
C SER A 49 -13.84 -2.04 0.35
N PHE A 50 -13.11 -2.04 -0.78
CA PHE A 50 -12.95 -0.83 -1.60
C PHE A 50 -14.28 -0.36 -2.19
N LYS A 51 -15.11 -1.26 -2.73
CA LYS A 51 -16.44 -0.89 -3.26
C LYS A 51 -17.35 -0.27 -2.20
N LYS A 52 -17.28 -0.76 -0.96
CA LYS A 52 -18.12 -0.30 0.15
C LYS A 52 -17.65 1.04 0.74
N GLU A 53 -16.34 1.22 0.86
CA GLU A 53 -15.76 2.34 1.61
C GLU A 53 -15.26 3.48 0.72
N ALA A 54 -15.00 3.21 -0.56
CA ALA A 54 -14.50 4.23 -1.46
C ALA A 54 -15.55 5.31 -1.73
N VAL A 55 -15.11 6.56 -1.63
CA VAL A 55 -15.89 7.72 -2.05
C VAL A 55 -15.35 8.27 -3.36
N LYS A 56 -16.16 9.03 -4.11
CA LYS A 56 -15.66 9.66 -5.34
C LYS A 56 -14.50 10.58 -5.00
N GLY A 57 -13.36 10.39 -5.68
CA GLY A 57 -12.19 11.26 -5.53
C GLY A 57 -12.33 12.56 -6.33
N ASP A 58 -11.50 13.55 -5.98
CA ASP A 58 -11.40 14.84 -6.66
C ASP A 58 -9.93 15.09 -7.04
N PHE A 59 -9.64 15.28 -8.32
CA PHE A 59 -8.29 15.53 -8.81
C PHE A 59 -7.59 16.70 -8.11
N VAL A 60 -8.31 17.78 -7.78
CA VAL A 60 -7.73 18.94 -7.09
C VAL A 60 -7.27 18.57 -5.68
N GLU A 61 -8.05 17.76 -4.95
CA GLU A 61 -7.69 17.26 -3.61
C GLU A 61 -6.39 16.44 -3.67
N PHE A 62 -6.31 15.52 -4.63
CA PHE A 62 -5.17 14.59 -4.77
C PHE A 62 -3.95 15.20 -5.45
N ASN A 63 -4.11 16.28 -6.22
CA ASN A 63 -3.02 17.05 -6.80
C ASN A 63 -2.52 18.19 -5.87
N SER A 64 -3.11 18.36 -4.69
CA SER A 64 -2.69 19.36 -3.69
C SER A 64 -1.32 19.05 -3.07
N ASP A 65 -0.77 19.96 -2.27
CA ASP A 65 0.50 19.74 -1.55
C ASP A 65 0.40 18.67 -0.47
N ASN A 66 -0.80 18.43 0.08
CA ASN A 66 -1.06 17.48 1.16
C ASN A 66 -2.25 16.56 0.81
N PRO A 67 -2.08 15.65 -0.16
CA PRO A 67 -3.15 14.75 -0.57
C PRO A 67 -3.44 13.69 0.52
N PRO A 68 -4.68 13.19 0.61
CA PRO A 68 -5.06 12.22 1.64
C PRO A 68 -4.51 10.82 1.32
N THR A 69 -3.66 10.27 2.19
CA THR A 69 -2.98 8.98 2.00
C THR A 69 -3.86 7.77 2.34
N ASP A 70 -4.73 7.88 3.34
CA ASP A 70 -5.50 6.72 3.84
C ASP A 70 -6.90 6.58 3.24
N LYS A 71 -7.36 7.61 2.54
CA LYS A 71 -8.70 7.68 1.95
C LYS A 71 -8.83 6.67 0.82
N LYS A 72 -9.78 5.74 0.94
CA LYS A 72 -10.22 4.89 -0.17
C LYS A 72 -11.08 5.74 -1.10
N VAL A 73 -10.74 5.75 -2.38
CA VAL A 73 -11.45 6.55 -3.38
C VAL A 73 -11.72 5.76 -4.64
N PHE A 74 -12.70 6.24 -5.41
CA PHE A 74 -12.85 5.83 -6.79
C PHE A 74 -12.81 7.02 -7.74
N PHE A 75 -12.22 6.81 -8.92
CA PHE A 75 -12.21 7.76 -10.03
C PHE A 75 -12.82 7.10 -11.25
N GLU A 76 -13.59 7.86 -12.03
CA GLU A 76 -14.08 7.43 -13.34
C GLU A 76 -13.39 8.25 -14.41
N GLY A 77 -12.87 7.57 -15.43
CA GLY A 77 -12.11 8.21 -16.47
C GLY A 77 -11.79 7.29 -17.63
N LYS A 78 -11.06 7.83 -18.59
CA LYS A 78 -10.58 7.08 -19.76
C LYS A 78 -9.12 6.73 -19.61
N ILE A 79 -8.76 5.52 -20.02
CA ILE A 79 -7.37 5.12 -20.15
C ILE A 79 -6.76 5.87 -21.34
N ASP A 80 -5.85 6.80 -21.06
CA ASP A 80 -5.18 7.62 -22.08
C ASP A 80 -3.98 6.89 -22.69
N LYS A 81 -3.21 6.19 -21.84
CA LYS A 81 -2.03 5.41 -22.27
C LYS A 81 -1.76 4.26 -21.32
N LEU A 82 -1.33 3.12 -21.85
CA LEU A 82 -0.81 2.02 -21.05
C LEU A 82 0.72 1.94 -21.20
N LEU A 83 1.45 2.13 -20.11
CA LEU A 83 2.89 2.01 -20.07
C LEU A 83 3.27 0.71 -19.36
N SER A 84 3.67 -0.27 -20.17
CA SER A 84 4.14 -1.57 -19.71
C SER A 84 5.45 -1.93 -20.41
N ALA A 85 6.39 -2.50 -19.65
CA ALA A 85 7.67 -2.93 -20.19
C ALA A 85 7.60 -4.29 -20.93
N VAL A 86 6.50 -5.03 -20.81
CA VAL A 86 6.34 -6.38 -21.37
C VAL A 86 5.06 -6.46 -22.22
N GLU A 87 5.06 -7.29 -23.25
CA GLU A 87 3.95 -7.33 -24.20
C GLU A 87 2.67 -7.94 -23.63
N LYS A 88 2.75 -8.89 -22.69
CA LYS A 88 1.60 -9.72 -22.26
C LYS A 88 1.26 -9.65 -20.77
N GLU A 89 2.27 -9.53 -19.91
CA GLU A 89 2.10 -9.55 -18.46
C GLU A 89 2.20 -8.14 -17.89
N LEU A 90 1.33 -7.81 -16.92
CA LEU A 90 1.47 -6.60 -16.13
C LEU A 90 2.48 -6.83 -15.01
N LYS A 91 3.46 -5.95 -14.91
CA LYS A 91 4.35 -5.86 -13.76
C LYS A 91 3.80 -4.85 -12.77
N THR A 92 4.23 -4.96 -11.50
CA THR A 92 3.92 -3.95 -10.47
C THR A 92 4.41 -2.54 -10.84
N SER A 93 5.39 -2.43 -11.72
CA SER A 93 5.90 -1.17 -12.26
C SER A 93 5.07 -0.61 -13.42
N ASP A 94 4.19 -1.42 -14.01
CA ASP A 94 3.37 -1.00 -15.13
C ASP A 94 2.23 -0.14 -14.64
N TYR A 95 1.91 0.89 -15.41
CA TYR A 95 0.85 1.84 -15.06
C TYR A 95 0.11 2.28 -16.30
N PHE A 96 -1.11 2.72 -16.10
CA PHE A 96 -1.82 3.49 -17.11
C PHE A 96 -2.09 4.90 -16.63
N MET A 97 -2.23 5.78 -17.61
CA MET A 97 -2.64 7.16 -17.42
C MET A 97 -4.16 7.20 -17.45
N LEU A 98 -4.78 7.59 -16.34
CA LEU A 98 -6.22 7.80 -16.26
C LEU A 98 -6.52 9.28 -16.46
N LYS A 99 -7.31 9.60 -17.48
CA LYS A 99 -7.83 10.94 -17.73
C LYS A 99 -9.24 11.05 -17.17
N THR A 100 -9.47 11.98 -16.25
CA THR A 100 -10.78 12.26 -15.64
C THR A 100 -11.28 13.63 -16.11
N GLU A 101 -12.60 13.78 -16.24
CA GLU A 101 -13.25 15.07 -16.50
C GLU A 101 -13.96 15.52 -15.23
N GLU A 102 -13.47 16.61 -14.64
CA GLU A 102 -13.90 17.06 -13.31
C GLU A 102 -13.92 18.60 -13.28
N ASN A 103 -14.98 19.19 -12.73
CA ASN A 103 -15.11 20.64 -12.53
C ASN A 103 -14.83 21.50 -13.79
N GLY A 104 -15.15 20.98 -14.98
CA GLY A 104 -14.89 21.65 -16.27
C GLY A 104 -13.43 21.62 -16.73
N GLY A 105 -12.57 20.87 -16.05
CA GLY A 105 -11.18 20.62 -16.39
C GLY A 105 -10.87 19.14 -16.59
N ILE A 106 -9.59 18.85 -16.80
CA ILE A 106 -9.06 17.50 -17.00
C ILE A 106 -8.10 17.17 -15.85
N GLY A 107 -8.41 16.09 -15.12
CA GLY A 107 -7.49 15.46 -14.19
C GLY A 107 -6.70 14.35 -14.89
N VAL A 108 -5.46 14.15 -14.47
CA VAL A 108 -4.63 13.03 -14.97
C VAL A 108 -3.94 12.35 -13.81
N PHE A 109 -4.11 11.04 -13.71
CA PHE A 109 -3.50 10.20 -12.68
C PHE A 109 -2.62 9.14 -13.31
N LYS A 110 -1.54 8.80 -12.60
CA LYS A 110 -0.83 7.55 -12.79
C LYS A 110 -1.52 6.47 -11.98
N VAL A 111 -1.93 5.36 -12.59
CA VAL A 111 -2.61 4.27 -11.89
C VAL A 111 -1.75 3.01 -11.96
N LEU A 112 -1.33 2.54 -10.78
CA LEU A 112 -0.63 1.28 -10.61
C LEU A 112 -1.64 0.17 -10.30
N ASN A 113 -1.59 -0.91 -11.07
CA ASN A 113 -2.40 -2.08 -10.78
C ASN A 113 -1.77 -2.90 -9.65
N ALA A 114 -2.44 -2.98 -8.51
CA ALA A 114 -2.00 -3.77 -7.36
C ALA A 114 -2.52 -5.22 -7.40
N ASP A 115 -3.43 -5.55 -8.32
CA ASP A 115 -4.00 -6.89 -8.50
C ASP A 115 -3.46 -7.56 -9.78
N ILE A 116 -2.14 -7.73 -9.82
CA ILE A 116 -1.44 -8.29 -10.99
C ILE A 116 -1.74 -9.79 -11.22
N ASP A 117 -2.10 -10.52 -10.17
CA ASP A 117 -2.35 -11.97 -10.26
C ASP A 117 -3.70 -12.28 -10.94
N ASN A 118 -4.66 -11.34 -10.89
CA ASN A 118 -5.99 -11.51 -11.48
C ASN A 118 -6.22 -10.62 -12.72
N THR A 119 -5.20 -9.88 -13.15
CA THR A 119 -5.37 -8.86 -14.19
C THR A 119 -4.24 -8.88 -15.22
N ASN A 120 -4.62 -8.99 -16.49
CA ASN A 120 -3.69 -8.99 -17.62
C ASN A 120 -3.83 -7.73 -18.47
N LYS A 121 -2.86 -7.54 -19.38
CA LYS A 121 -2.85 -6.42 -20.32
C LYS A 121 -4.10 -6.36 -21.19
N GLU A 122 -4.62 -7.51 -21.66
CA GLU A 122 -5.83 -7.54 -22.50
C GLU A 122 -7.11 -7.02 -21.80
N HIS A 123 -7.12 -6.94 -20.46
CA HIS A 123 -8.25 -6.42 -19.71
C HIS A 123 -8.43 -4.91 -19.87
N PHE A 124 -7.40 -4.19 -20.33
CA PHE A 124 -7.42 -2.73 -20.46
C PHE A 124 -6.79 -2.29 -21.77
N LYS A 125 -7.45 -1.38 -22.48
CA LYS A 125 -6.89 -0.72 -23.66
C LYS A 125 -7.09 0.79 -23.59
N GLU A 126 -6.26 1.50 -24.33
CA GLU A 126 -6.44 2.94 -24.54
C GLU A 126 -7.86 3.23 -25.07
N GLY A 127 -8.48 4.26 -24.50
CA GLY A 127 -9.86 4.64 -24.77
C GLY A 127 -10.93 3.95 -23.92
N ASP A 128 -10.60 2.86 -23.20
CA ASP A 128 -11.56 2.23 -22.27
C ASP A 128 -11.97 3.23 -21.19
N THR A 129 -13.27 3.30 -20.91
CA THR A 129 -13.79 4.02 -19.74
C THR A 129 -13.79 3.05 -18.57
N VAL A 130 -13.15 3.44 -17.48
CA VAL A 130 -12.96 2.60 -16.29
C VAL A 130 -13.29 3.36 -15.02
N ARG A 131 -13.67 2.60 -14.00
CA ARG A 131 -13.72 3.03 -12.61
C ARG A 131 -12.56 2.40 -11.87
N VAL A 132 -11.66 3.24 -11.35
CA VAL A 132 -10.46 2.85 -10.61
C VAL A 132 -10.74 3.04 -9.13
N TYR A 133 -10.62 1.98 -8.33
CA TYR A 133 -10.72 2.06 -6.86
C TYR A 133 -9.35 1.91 -6.25
N GLY A 134 -8.93 2.86 -5.42
CA GLY A 134 -7.58 2.85 -4.90
C GLY A 134 -7.33 3.86 -3.78
N LYS A 135 -6.05 3.99 -3.45
CA LYS A 135 -5.52 4.98 -2.51
C LYS A 135 -4.41 5.78 -3.17
N PHE A 136 -4.24 7.00 -2.71
CA PHE A 136 -3.05 7.77 -3.04
C PHE A 136 -1.81 7.07 -2.51
N MET A 137 -0.81 6.94 -3.37
CA MET A 137 0.48 6.37 -3.01
C MET A 137 1.51 7.48 -2.84
N GLU A 138 1.71 8.27 -3.90
CA GLU A 138 2.70 9.35 -3.95
C GLU A 138 2.44 10.25 -5.15
N LYS A 139 3.20 11.34 -5.26
CA LYS A 139 3.33 12.09 -6.51
C LYS A 139 4.54 11.57 -7.28
N ASP A 140 4.39 11.40 -8.59
CA ASP A 140 5.50 11.06 -9.47
C ASP A 140 6.57 12.16 -9.41
N ALA A 141 7.82 11.78 -9.12
CA ALA A 141 8.88 12.72 -8.79
C ALA A 141 9.26 13.68 -9.93
N LEU A 142 8.98 13.31 -11.19
CA LEU A 142 9.33 14.12 -12.37
C LEU A 142 8.17 15.02 -12.79
N THR A 143 6.96 14.47 -12.78
CA THR A 143 5.77 15.15 -13.33
C THR A 143 4.92 15.83 -12.26
N GLY A 144 5.10 15.48 -10.99
CA GLY A 144 4.24 15.89 -9.88
C GLY A 144 2.86 15.23 -9.90
N MET A 145 2.62 14.29 -10.82
CA MET A 145 1.32 13.68 -11.03
C MET A 145 0.93 12.76 -9.85
N PRO A 146 -0.32 12.83 -9.34
CA PRO A 146 -0.77 11.91 -8.32
C PRO A 146 -0.79 10.46 -8.84
N THR A 147 -0.24 9.56 -8.04
CA THR A 147 -0.23 8.12 -8.29
C THR A 147 -1.22 7.41 -7.39
N ILE A 148 -2.12 6.64 -7.99
CA ILE A 148 -3.10 5.82 -7.30
C ILE A 148 -2.68 4.35 -7.38
N ALA A 149 -2.54 3.71 -6.22
CA ALA A 149 -2.39 2.25 -6.13
C ALA A 149 -3.79 1.63 -6.08
N SER A 150 -4.11 0.80 -7.08
CA SER A 150 -5.47 0.33 -7.34
C SER A 150 -5.54 -1.19 -7.28
N PRO A 151 -6.16 -1.78 -6.24
CA PRO A 151 -6.45 -3.22 -6.22
C PRO A 151 -7.64 -3.62 -7.10
N LEU A 152 -8.43 -2.67 -7.61
CA LEU A 152 -9.61 -2.96 -8.41
C LEU A 152 -9.83 -1.92 -9.49
N ILE A 153 -9.93 -2.36 -10.73
CA ILE A 153 -10.26 -1.54 -11.90
C ILE A 153 -11.40 -2.22 -12.64
N GLU A 154 -12.52 -1.52 -12.80
CA GLU A 154 -13.71 -2.02 -13.47
C GLU A 154 -13.95 -1.25 -14.77
N ARG A 155 -14.32 -1.94 -15.85
CA ARG A 155 -14.82 -1.25 -17.05
C ARG A 155 -16.21 -0.69 -16.78
N VAL A 156 -16.44 0.55 -17.22
CA VAL A 156 -17.78 1.16 -17.24
C VAL A 156 -18.31 0.97 -18.65
N GLN A 157 -19.48 0.31 -18.78
CA GLN A 157 -20.15 0.10 -20.06
C GLN A 157 -20.83 1.37 -20.56
#